data_AF-A0A6C0EPH4-F1
#
_entry.id   AF-A0A6C0EPH4-F1
#
_cell.length_a   1.000
_cell.length_b   1.000
_cell.length_c   1.000
_cell.angle_alpha   90.00
_cell.angle_beta   90.00
_cell.angle_gamma   90.00
#
_symmetry.space_group_name_H-M   'P 1'
#
loop_
_entity.id
_entity.type
_entity.pdbx_description
1 polymer ?
#
loop_
_entity_poly.entity_id
_entity_poly.type
_entity_poly.pdbx_seq_one_letter_code
_entity_poly.pdbx_strand_id
1 'polypeptide(L)'
;MYSMQIKVLGLTCRIEIIAISIIVGMILGGHVLCSCITPEAKEKAKEGFVNALGSAPTNYKMGRGVKSSWDTKQLPSIAQDLSTHLGPKVPLPAGQLFFFANNKFSPDCCVPPQTGVSNSDGCACVTQEQVNYISSRGGNRAVYGEF
;
A
#
# COMPACT_ATOMS: atom_id res chain seq x y z
N MET A 1 -24.22 -47.55 34.19
CA MET A 1 -23.49 -47.97 32.98
C MET A 1 -24.43 -48.82 32.12
N TYR A 2 -25.20 -48.19 31.22
CA TYR A 2 -26.00 -48.94 30.24
C TYR A 2 -25.14 -49.15 29.00
N SER A 3 -24.62 -50.37 28.81
CA SER A 3 -23.88 -50.77 27.61
C SER A 3 -24.84 -51.00 26.44
N MET A 4 -25.34 -49.92 25.85
CA MET A 4 -26.09 -49.99 24.60
C MET A 4 -25.11 -50.01 23.42
N GLN A 5 -25.12 -51.11 22.68
CA GLN A 5 -24.31 -51.30 21.47
C GLN A 5 -25.20 -51.05 20.26
N ILE A 6 -24.80 -50.10 19.40
CA ILE A 6 -25.51 -49.82 18.16
C ILE A 6 -24.63 -50.29 17.01
N LYS A 7 -25.20 -51.05 16.09
CA LYS A 7 -24.54 -51.39 14.83
C LYS A 7 -24.77 -50.27 13.83
N VAL A 8 -23.74 -49.49 13.57
CA VAL A 8 -23.75 -48.46 12.53
C VAL A 8 -22.80 -48.93 11.44
N LEU A 9 -23.31 -49.10 10.21
CA LEU A 9 -22.52 -49.52 9.03
C LEU A 9 -21.74 -50.84 9.20
N GLY A 10 -22.27 -51.81 9.96
CA GLY A 10 -21.66 -53.13 10.17
C GLY A 10 -20.60 -53.19 11.27
N LEU A 11 -20.22 -52.05 11.85
CA LEU A 11 -19.32 -51.97 12.99
C LEU A 11 -20.14 -51.90 14.29
N THR A 12 -19.80 -52.76 15.26
CA THR A 12 -20.39 -52.74 16.61
C THR A 12 -19.72 -51.65 17.43
N CYS A 13 -20.34 -50.47 17.52
CA CYS A 13 -19.79 -49.35 18.28
C CYS A 13 -20.56 -49.14 19.59
N ARG A 14 -19.82 -48.81 20.65
CA ARG A 14 -20.40 -48.40 21.94
C ARG A 14 -20.86 -46.94 21.83
N ILE A 15 -22.08 -46.65 22.30
CA ILE A 15 -22.65 -45.28 22.25
C ILE A 15 -21.73 -44.25 22.90
N GLU A 16 -21.07 -44.62 23.99
CA GLU A 16 -20.13 -43.76 24.72
C GLU A 16 -19.00 -43.26 23.81
N ILE A 17 -18.49 -44.09 22.91
CA ILE A 17 -17.38 -43.75 21.99
C ILE A 17 -17.88 -42.77 20.92
N ILE A 18 -19.11 -42.95 20.43
CA ILE A 18 -19.72 -42.05 19.44
C ILE A 18 -19.91 -40.65 20.06
N ALA A 19 -20.46 -40.59 21.27
CA ALA A 19 -20.66 -39.33 21.99
C ALA A 19 -19.33 -38.58 22.23
N ILE A 20 -18.28 -39.30 22.64
CA ILE A 20 -16.95 -38.70 22.84
C ILE A 20 -16.37 -38.18 21.51
N SER A 21 -16.50 -38.92 20.41
CA SER A 21 -15.98 -38.50 19.10
C SER A 21 -16.63 -37.20 18.59
N ILE A 22 -17.93 -37.02 18.82
CA ILE A 22 -18.68 -35.81 18.44
C ILE A 22 -18.24 -34.61 19.29
N ILE A 23 -18.06 -34.79 20.60
CA ILE A 23 -17.60 -33.72 21.51
C ILE A 23 -16.18 -33.28 21.13
N VAL A 24 -15.27 -34.22 20.89
CA VAL A 24 -13.89 -33.92 20.46
C VAL A 24 -13.87 -33.23 19.09
N GLY A 25 -14.71 -33.66 18.16
CA GLY A 25 -14.87 -33.03 16.85
C GLY A 25 -15.37 -31.58 16.94
N MET A 26 -16.31 -31.28 17.85
CA MET A 26 -16.79 -29.92 18.08
C MET A 26 -15.72 -29.02 18.69
N ILE A 27 -14.92 -29.52 19.64
CA ILE A 27 -13.83 -28.75 20.27
C ILE A 27 -12.72 -28.45 19.25
N LEU A 28 -12.28 -29.47 18.50
CA LEU A 28 -11.27 -29.30 17.46
C LEU A 28 -11.77 -28.38 16.33
N GLY A 29 -13.03 -28.54 15.88
CA GLY A 29 -13.62 -27.66 14.87
C GLY A 29 -13.78 -26.23 15.35
N GLY A 30 -14.21 -26.03 16.60
CA GLY A 30 -14.32 -24.70 17.21
C GLY A 30 -12.97 -23.99 17.36
N HIS A 31 -11.90 -24.73 17.68
CA HIS A 31 -10.57 -24.14 17.76
C HIS A 31 -9.90 -23.94 16.40
N VAL A 32 -10.07 -24.85 15.43
CA VAL A 32 -9.40 -24.75 14.12
C VAL A 32 -10.11 -23.79 13.16
N LEU A 33 -11.45 -23.77 13.14
CA LEU A 33 -12.22 -22.95 12.19
C LEU A 33 -12.68 -21.61 12.77
N CYS A 34 -12.84 -21.50 14.10
CA CYS A 34 -13.37 -20.28 14.74
C CYS A 34 -12.34 -19.49 15.58
N SER A 35 -11.07 -19.91 15.71
CA SER A 35 -10.06 -19.14 16.49
C SER A 35 -9.21 -18.17 15.66
N CYS A 36 -9.36 -18.10 14.33
CA CYS A 36 -8.52 -17.22 13.49
C CYS A 36 -9.10 -15.82 13.23
N ILE A 37 -10.33 -15.50 13.66
CA ILE A 37 -10.97 -14.22 13.31
C ILE A 37 -11.65 -13.66 14.56
N THR A 38 -11.06 -12.61 15.13
CA THR A 38 -11.75 -11.79 16.14
C THR A 38 -13.07 -11.30 15.56
N PRO A 39 -14.15 -11.15 16.35
CA PRO A 39 -15.44 -10.67 15.85
C PRO A 39 -15.32 -9.33 15.08
N GLU A 40 -14.39 -8.47 15.50
CA GLU A 40 -14.04 -7.23 14.79
C GLU A 40 -13.47 -7.45 13.38
N ALA A 41 -12.65 -8.49 13.19
CA ALA A 41 -12.09 -8.85 11.89
C ALA A 41 -13.16 -9.46 10.97
N LYS A 42 -14.20 -10.10 11.52
CA LYS A 42 -15.31 -10.67 10.74
C LYS A 42 -16.30 -9.61 10.24
N GLU A 43 -16.51 -8.54 11.01
CA GLU A 43 -17.33 -7.39 10.59
C GLU A 43 -16.57 -6.47 9.62
N LYS A 44 -15.26 -6.28 9.84
CA LYS A 44 -14.40 -5.45 8.97
C LYS A 44 -13.96 -6.16 7.70
N ALA A 45 -13.94 -7.50 7.67
CA ALA A 45 -13.81 -8.29 6.47
C ALA A 45 -15.16 -8.42 5.74
N LYS A 46 -15.83 -7.29 5.49
CA LYS A 46 -16.81 -7.24 4.39
C LYS A 46 -16.10 -7.76 3.14
N GLU A 47 -16.72 -8.74 2.50
CA GLU A 47 -16.17 -9.44 1.35
C GLU A 47 -15.63 -8.44 0.32
N GLY A 48 -14.34 -8.56 0.00
CA GLY A 48 -13.73 -7.84 -1.10
C GLY A 48 -12.72 -6.75 -0.76
N PHE A 49 -11.97 -6.81 0.35
CA PHE A 49 -10.82 -5.91 0.59
C PHE A 49 -11.14 -4.39 0.45
N VAL A 50 -12.42 -4.00 0.45
CA VAL A 50 -12.90 -2.69 -0.07
C VAL A 50 -12.41 -1.53 0.80
N ASN A 51 -11.99 -1.83 2.02
CA ASN A 51 -11.46 -0.85 2.98
C ASN A 51 -10.15 -1.32 3.62
N ALA A 52 -9.44 -2.29 3.01
CA ALA A 52 -8.10 -2.61 3.45
C ALA A 52 -7.20 -1.41 3.13
N LEU A 53 -6.63 -0.80 4.17
CA LEU A 53 -5.59 0.22 4.18
C LEU A 53 -5.25 0.85 2.80
N GLY A 54 -6.03 1.85 2.36
CA GLY A 54 -5.73 2.60 1.13
C GLY A 54 -6.30 2.01 -0.17
N SER A 55 -7.18 1.01 -0.10
CA SER A 55 -7.88 0.49 -1.28
C SER A 55 -8.89 1.50 -1.85
N ALA A 56 -9.11 1.42 -3.16
CA ALA A 56 -10.11 2.21 -3.85
C ALA A 56 -11.52 1.74 -3.46
N PRO A 57 -12.40 2.63 -2.96
CA PRO A 57 -13.77 2.25 -2.66
C PRO A 57 -14.53 1.93 -3.96
N THR A 58 -15.66 1.23 -3.86
CA THR A 58 -16.49 0.85 -5.02
C THR A 58 -17.00 2.04 -5.83
N ASN A 59 -16.97 3.25 -5.27
CA ASN A 59 -17.31 4.51 -5.93
C ASN A 59 -16.09 5.36 -6.33
N TYR A 60 -14.90 4.74 -6.47
CA TYR A 60 -13.70 5.42 -6.92
C TYR A 60 -13.89 6.06 -8.29
N LYS A 61 -13.51 7.34 -8.42
CA LYS A 61 -13.39 8.01 -9.71
C LYS A 61 -11.91 8.14 -10.04
N MET A 62 -11.54 7.69 -11.24
CA MET A 62 -10.19 7.88 -11.78
C MET A 62 -9.78 9.35 -11.67
N GLY A 63 -8.57 9.60 -11.17
CA GLY A 63 -8.01 10.96 -11.01
C GLY A 63 -8.23 11.63 -9.65
N ARG A 64 -9.10 11.11 -8.77
CA ARG A 64 -9.30 11.69 -7.41
C ARG A 64 -8.39 11.12 -6.32
N GLY A 65 -7.61 10.08 -6.63
CA GLY A 65 -6.80 9.37 -5.65
C GLY A 65 -7.61 8.70 -4.53
N VAL A 66 -6.93 7.90 -3.73
CA VAL A 66 -7.48 7.25 -2.52
C VAL A 66 -6.89 7.88 -1.27
N LYS A 67 -7.50 7.70 -0.10
CA LYS A 67 -6.95 8.23 1.15
C LYS A 67 -5.49 7.74 1.33
N SER A 68 -4.55 8.68 1.50
CA SER A 68 -3.10 8.46 1.52
C SER A 68 -2.42 8.17 0.15
N SER A 69 -3.12 8.34 -0.97
CA SER A 69 -2.53 8.38 -2.33
C SER A 69 -1.64 9.61 -2.49
N TRP A 70 -0.75 9.58 -3.48
CA TRP A 70 -0.01 10.75 -3.95
C TRP A 70 -0.90 11.97 -4.23
N ASP A 71 -2.12 11.76 -4.72
CA ASP A 71 -3.06 12.85 -5.05
C ASP A 71 -3.69 13.49 -3.80
N THR A 72 -3.79 12.75 -2.70
CA THR A 72 -4.50 13.17 -1.48
C THR A 72 -3.57 13.34 -0.28
N LYS A 73 -2.28 13.00 -0.44
CA LYS A 73 -1.27 13.12 0.62
C LYS A 73 -1.00 14.60 0.85
N GLN A 74 -1.44 15.09 2.01
CA GLN A 74 -0.98 16.39 2.52
C GLN A 74 0.48 16.24 2.91
N LEU A 75 1.36 16.81 2.09
CA LEU A 75 2.78 16.88 2.39
C LEU A 75 3.01 18.11 3.27
N PRO A 76 3.80 18.01 4.35
CA PRO A 76 4.18 19.19 5.13
C PRO A 76 4.92 20.17 4.21
N SER A 77 4.64 21.47 4.35
CA SER A 77 5.19 22.56 3.54
C SER A 77 6.67 22.86 3.81
N ILE A 78 7.45 21.83 4.18
CA ILE A 78 8.91 21.91 4.26
C ILE A 78 9.41 21.61 2.84
N ALA A 79 9.11 22.52 1.90
CA ALA A 79 9.63 22.43 0.55
C ALA A 79 11.00 23.10 0.50
N GLN A 80 11.93 22.52 -0.25
CA GLN A 80 13.19 23.18 -0.60
C GLN A 80 12.88 24.46 -1.40
N ASP A 81 13.75 25.47 -1.28
CA ASP A 81 13.63 26.70 -2.05
C ASP A 81 14.18 26.51 -3.47
N LEU A 82 13.28 26.20 -4.40
CA LEU A 82 13.61 25.89 -5.81
C LEU A 82 14.15 27.09 -6.60
N SER A 83 14.11 28.31 -6.05
CA SER A 83 14.51 29.54 -6.75
C SER A 83 15.99 29.88 -6.62
N THR A 84 16.68 29.31 -5.63
CA THR A 84 18.07 29.67 -5.28
C THR A 84 19.12 28.69 -5.82
N HIS A 85 18.68 27.60 -6.45
CA HIS A 85 19.55 26.50 -6.88
C HIS A 85 20.05 26.67 -8.32
N LEU A 86 21.26 26.19 -8.57
CA LEU A 86 21.87 26.13 -9.89
C LEU A 86 21.66 24.72 -10.46
N GLY A 87 21.33 24.64 -11.75
CA GLY A 87 21.15 23.40 -12.47
C GLY A 87 21.36 23.59 -13.97
N PRO A 88 21.59 22.52 -14.75
CA PRO A 88 21.66 22.61 -16.19
C PRO A 88 20.32 23.07 -16.77
N LYS A 89 20.38 23.82 -17.89
CA LYS A 89 19.17 24.23 -18.62
C LYS A 89 18.41 23.00 -19.11
N VAL A 90 17.11 23.01 -18.92
CA VAL A 90 16.21 21.93 -19.32
C VAL A 90 15.31 22.41 -20.47
N PRO A 91 15.08 21.63 -21.55
CA PRO A 91 15.55 20.27 -21.82
C PRO A 91 17.06 20.18 -22.09
N LEU A 92 17.66 19.05 -21.71
CA LEU A 92 19.07 18.76 -22.02
C LEU A 92 19.27 18.69 -23.54
N PRO A 93 20.39 19.22 -24.07
CA PRO A 93 20.72 19.09 -25.49
C PRO A 93 20.98 17.62 -25.86
N ALA A 94 20.80 17.31 -27.15
CA ALA A 94 20.94 15.95 -27.66
C ALA A 94 22.32 15.35 -27.33
N GLY A 95 22.33 14.12 -26.80
CA GLY A 95 23.56 13.42 -26.41
C GLY A 95 24.05 13.70 -24.97
N GLN A 96 23.38 14.55 -24.20
CA GLN A 96 23.70 14.77 -22.78
C GLN A 96 22.72 14.03 -21.85
N LEU A 97 23.26 13.30 -20.88
CA LEU A 97 22.49 12.56 -19.86
C LEU A 97 22.66 13.14 -18.44
N PHE A 98 23.51 14.14 -18.28
CA PHE A 98 23.91 14.70 -16.99
C PHE A 98 22.91 15.72 -16.44
N PHE A 99 21.72 15.26 -16.04
CA PHE A 99 20.65 16.12 -15.56
C PHE A 99 20.93 16.81 -14.22
N PHE A 100 21.75 16.21 -13.35
CA PHE A 100 22.06 16.72 -12.00
C PHE A 100 23.54 17.11 -11.81
N ALA A 101 24.35 17.17 -12.88
CA ALA A 101 25.79 17.38 -12.74
C ALA A 101 26.18 18.73 -12.12
N ASN A 102 25.37 19.78 -12.35
CA ASN A 102 25.62 21.12 -11.79
C ASN A 102 24.78 21.40 -10.53
N ASN A 103 24.05 20.40 -10.02
CA ASN A 103 23.25 20.57 -8.83
C ASN A 103 24.11 20.36 -7.58
N LYS A 104 23.92 21.22 -6.58
CA LYS A 104 24.51 21.02 -5.26
C LYS A 104 23.81 19.86 -4.56
N PHE A 105 24.56 19.01 -3.87
CA PHE A 105 24.03 17.99 -2.97
C PHE A 105 24.22 18.46 -1.52
N SER A 106 23.14 18.45 -0.75
CA SER A 106 23.15 18.84 0.67
C SER A 106 22.09 18.05 1.44
N PRO A 107 22.30 17.75 2.74
CA PRO A 107 21.27 17.16 3.59
C PRO A 107 20.03 18.05 3.70
N ASP A 108 20.20 19.38 3.65
CA ASP A 108 19.09 20.35 3.73
C ASP A 108 18.10 20.22 2.58
N CYS A 109 18.56 19.71 1.45
CA CYS A 109 17.73 19.53 0.27
C CYS A 109 16.92 18.22 0.33
N CYS A 110 17.18 17.32 1.28
CA CYS A 110 16.46 16.06 1.48
C CYS A 110 15.06 16.24 2.10
N VAL A 111 14.32 17.23 1.61
CA VAL A 111 12.97 17.54 2.08
C VAL A 111 11.94 17.07 1.04
N PRO A 112 10.97 16.22 1.45
CA PRO A 112 9.87 15.83 0.57
C PRO A 112 9.06 17.05 0.13
N PRO A 113 8.52 17.11 -1.11
CA PRO A 113 8.48 16.04 -2.13
C PRO A 113 9.47 16.17 -3.30
N GLN A 114 10.35 17.16 -3.28
CA GLN A 114 10.92 17.73 -4.51
C GLN A 114 12.11 16.93 -5.07
N THR A 115 12.88 16.23 -4.22
CA THR A 115 14.08 15.49 -4.63
C THR A 115 14.02 14.02 -4.23
N GLY A 116 14.25 13.15 -5.21
CA GLY A 116 14.39 11.70 -5.04
C GLY A 116 15.77 11.18 -5.43
N VAL A 117 16.72 12.08 -5.71
CA VAL A 117 18.07 11.74 -6.17
C VAL A 117 19.06 12.19 -5.10
N SER A 118 19.90 11.26 -4.66
CA SER A 118 20.88 11.46 -3.59
C SER A 118 22.24 10.88 -3.94
N ASN A 119 23.27 11.39 -3.27
CA ASN A 119 24.63 10.89 -3.26
C ASN A 119 25.13 10.78 -1.80
N SER A 120 26.44 10.58 -1.59
CA SER A 120 27.05 10.52 -0.25
C SER A 120 26.86 11.79 0.58
N ASP A 121 26.67 12.93 -0.07
CA ASP A 121 26.67 14.26 0.55
C ASP A 121 25.24 14.77 0.83
N GLY A 122 24.22 14.04 0.40
CA GLY A 122 22.81 14.36 0.64
C GLY A 122 21.97 14.28 -0.63
N CYS A 123 20.92 15.10 -0.72
CA CYS A 123 20.00 15.07 -1.83
C CYS A 123 20.27 16.22 -2.80
N ALA A 124 19.95 16.02 -4.08
CA ALA A 124 20.09 17.04 -5.10
C ALA A 124 19.15 18.21 -4.78
N CYS A 125 19.71 19.41 -4.67
CA CYS A 125 18.98 20.66 -4.63
C CYS A 125 18.54 21.02 -6.04
N VAL A 126 17.24 20.92 -6.35
CA VAL A 126 16.72 21.03 -7.73
C VAL A 126 16.06 22.39 -7.98
N THR A 127 16.02 22.80 -9.25
CA THR A 127 15.34 24.04 -9.65
C THR A 127 13.88 23.82 -10.03
N GLN A 128 13.08 24.88 -10.02
CA GLN A 128 11.68 24.83 -10.47
C GLN A 128 11.52 24.30 -11.90
N GLU A 129 12.42 24.68 -12.80
CA GLU A 129 12.42 24.21 -14.18
C GLU A 129 12.69 22.71 -14.28
N GLN A 130 13.65 22.19 -13.49
CA GLN A 130 13.96 20.76 -13.44
C GLN A 130 12.78 19.94 -12.92
N VAL A 131 12.11 20.41 -11.86
CA VAL A 131 10.92 19.74 -11.30
C VAL A 131 9.76 19.76 -12.29
N ASN A 132 9.48 20.91 -12.92
CA ASN A 132 8.41 21.05 -13.91
C ASN A 132 8.67 20.18 -15.15
N TYR A 133 9.92 20.07 -15.58
CA TYR A 133 10.27 19.19 -16.68
C TYR A 133 10.09 17.72 -16.31
N ILE A 134 10.58 17.28 -15.15
CA ILE A 134 10.38 15.90 -14.68
C ILE A 134 8.90 15.56 -14.53
N SER A 135 8.10 16.48 -13.97
CA SER A 135 6.68 16.25 -13.74
C SER A 135 5.89 16.15 -15.05
N SER A 136 6.26 16.92 -16.07
CA SER A 136 5.64 16.89 -17.41
C SER A 136 6.15 15.76 -18.31
N ARG A 137 7.25 15.06 -17.95
CA ARG A 137 7.75 13.92 -18.73
C ARG A 137 6.68 12.83 -18.82
N GLY A 138 6.53 12.28 -20.04
CA GLY A 138 5.58 11.21 -20.32
C GLY A 138 4.12 11.65 -20.38
N GLY A 139 3.83 12.97 -20.36
CA GLY A 139 2.48 13.51 -20.56
C GLY A 139 1.49 13.28 -19.40
N ASN A 140 1.90 12.60 -18.33
CA ASN A 140 1.01 12.20 -17.23
C ASN A 140 0.58 13.34 -16.30
N ARG A 141 1.26 14.51 -16.33
CA ARG A 141 0.92 15.70 -15.52
C ARG A 141 0.93 17.01 -16.30
N ALA A 142 0.93 16.96 -17.64
CA ALA A 142 0.88 18.19 -18.43
C ALA A 142 -0.49 18.88 -18.24
N VAL A 143 -0.47 20.20 -18.01
CA VAL A 143 -1.64 21.03 -17.63
C VAL A 143 -2.69 21.19 -18.76
N TYR A 144 -2.51 20.49 -19.88
CA TYR A 144 -3.49 20.40 -20.96
C TYR A 144 -3.79 18.93 -21.25
N GLY A 145 -4.64 18.34 -20.42
CA GLY A 145 -5.46 17.19 -20.79
C GLY A 145 -6.91 17.68 -20.86
N GLU A 146 -7.56 17.54 -22.01
CA GLU A 146 -8.98 17.86 -22.19
C GLU A 146 -9.87 16.81 -21.50
N PHE A 147 -9.83 16.73 -20.17
CA PHE A 147 -10.79 15.96 -19.37
C PHE A 147 -11.12 16.68 -18.05
#